data_AF-A0A920PSX2-F1
#
_entry.id   AF-A0A920PSX2-F1
#
_cell.length_a   1.000
_cell.length_b   1.000
_cell.length_c   1.000
_cell.angle_alpha   90.00
_cell.angle_beta   90.00
_cell.angle_gamma   90.00
#
_symmetry.space_group_name_H-M   'P 1'
#
loop_
_entity.id
_entity.type
_entity.pdbx_description
1 polymer ?
#
loop_
_entity_poly.entity_id
_entity_poly.type
_entity_poly.pdbx_seq_one_letter_code
_entity_poly.pdbx_strand_id
1 'polypeptide(L)'
;MPQDAPDANKKETLVAGSELNLVQGLINDAGREAVAVAKDLGFFDLSTLKEPYRAEGKKSMGLEMVQQLGWKMPDAVIYPTGGGTGIIGMYKGFKELLELGWIEGKKTQVYLDSSRRMSADCSGF
;
A
#
# COMPACT_ATOMS: atom_id res chain seq x y z
N MET A 1 3.88 -1.49 -18.29
CA MET A 1 4.27 -2.68 -17.47
C MET A 1 5.52 -3.30 -18.09
N PRO A 2 6.48 -3.83 -17.32
CA PRO A 2 7.61 -4.59 -17.88
C PRO A 2 7.16 -5.75 -18.75
N GLN A 3 7.87 -6.04 -19.84
CA GLN A 3 7.55 -7.14 -20.75
C GLN A 3 7.63 -8.51 -20.05
N ASP A 4 8.50 -8.66 -19.05
CA ASP A 4 8.70 -9.88 -18.27
C ASP A 4 7.71 -10.04 -17.09
N ALA A 5 6.78 -9.10 -16.91
CA ALA A 5 5.76 -9.21 -15.88
C ALA A 5 4.93 -10.49 -16.04
N PRO A 6 4.44 -11.10 -14.94
CA PRO A 6 3.67 -12.33 -15.01
C PRO A 6 2.44 -12.20 -15.89
N ASP A 7 2.13 -13.24 -16.66
CA ASP A 7 1.01 -13.22 -17.61
C ASP A 7 -0.34 -12.98 -16.95
N ALA A 8 -0.49 -13.39 -15.68
CA ALA A 8 -1.68 -13.12 -14.89
C ALA A 8 -1.94 -11.61 -14.77
N ASN A 9 -0.93 -10.80 -14.44
CA ASN A 9 -1.06 -9.35 -14.28
C ASN A 9 -1.38 -8.65 -15.61
N LYS A 10 -0.78 -9.12 -16.71
CA LYS A 10 -1.08 -8.60 -18.06
C LYS A 10 -2.54 -8.87 -18.44
N LYS A 11 -3.00 -10.10 -18.24
CA LYS A 11 -4.39 -10.51 -18.53
C LYS A 11 -5.39 -9.73 -17.69
N GLU A 12 -5.14 -9.57 -16.39
CA GLU A 12 -6.00 -8.79 -15.50
C GLU A 12 -6.17 -7.34 -15.98
N THR A 13 -5.07 -6.71 -16.41
CA THR A 13 -5.09 -5.34 -16.97
C THR A 13 -5.97 -5.25 -18.22
N LEU A 14 -5.85 -6.22 -19.13
CA LEU A 14 -6.64 -6.27 -20.36
C LEU A 14 -8.13 -6.55 -20.07
N VAL A 15 -8.43 -7.45 -19.14
CA VAL A 15 -9.80 -7.78 -18.73
C VAL A 15 -10.48 -6.57 -18.08
N ALA A 16 -9.73 -5.75 -17.34
CA ALA A 16 -10.22 -4.49 -16.78
C ALA A 16 -10.49 -3.40 -17.85
N GLY A 17 -10.24 -3.67 -19.13
CA GLY A 17 -10.47 -2.74 -20.23
C GLY A 17 -9.41 -1.65 -20.36
N SER A 18 -8.23 -1.85 -19.77
CA SER A 18 -7.13 -0.87 -19.83
C SER A 18 -6.29 -1.03 -21.09
N GLU A 19 -5.74 0.08 -21.58
CA GLU A 19 -4.68 0.06 -22.59
C GLU A 19 -3.35 -0.40 -21.95
N LEU A 20 -2.86 -1.57 -22.37
CA LEU A 20 -1.63 -2.16 -21.81
C LEU A 20 -0.41 -1.83 -22.68
N ASN A 21 0.42 -0.90 -22.20
CA ASN A 21 1.73 -0.60 -22.78
C ASN A 21 2.82 -1.47 -22.13
N LEU A 22 3.51 -2.29 -22.94
CA LEU A 22 4.61 -3.13 -22.50
C LEU A 22 5.95 -2.43 -22.75
N VAL A 23 6.77 -2.36 -21.71
CA VAL A 23 8.07 -1.69 -21.69
C VAL A 23 9.16 -2.76 -21.68
N GLN A 24 10.11 -2.67 -22.62
CA GLN A 24 11.27 -3.53 -22.63
C GLN A 24 12.27 -3.02 -21.58
N GLY A 25 12.23 -3.61 -20.39
CA GLY A 25 13.04 -3.18 -19.25
C GLY A 25 12.49 -3.73 -17.95
N LEU A 26 12.99 -3.20 -16.83
CA LEU A 26 12.61 -3.60 -15.48
C LEU A 26 11.46 -2.72 -14.94
N ILE A 27 10.97 -3.06 -13.74
CA ILE A 27 9.84 -2.34 -13.09
C ILE A 27 10.09 -0.83 -12.90
N ASN A 28 11.33 -0.45 -12.64
CA ASN A 28 11.74 0.95 -12.54
C ASN A 28 11.73 1.67 -13.90
N ASP A 29 12.03 0.97 -15.00
CA ASP A 29 11.94 1.53 -16.35
C ASP A 29 10.48 1.80 -16.72
N ALA A 30 9.62 0.80 -16.52
CA ALA A 30 8.19 0.95 -16.73
C ALA A 30 7.57 2.06 -15.85
N GLY A 31 8.04 2.21 -14.61
CA GLY A 31 7.62 3.30 -13.73
C GLY A 31 8.04 4.68 -14.23
N ARG A 32 9.27 4.83 -14.74
CA ARG A 32 9.76 6.09 -15.31
C ARG A 32 8.95 6.50 -16.55
N GLU A 33 8.69 5.54 -17.44
CA GLU A 33 7.89 5.79 -18.64
C GLU A 33 6.44 6.14 -18.31
N ALA A 34 5.83 5.43 -17.36
CA ALA A 34 4.48 5.74 -16.89
C ALA A 34 4.36 7.16 -16.34
N VAL A 35 5.35 7.64 -15.58
CA VAL A 35 5.39 9.03 -15.07
C VAL A 35 5.51 10.04 -16.21
N ALA A 36 6.36 9.77 -17.21
CA ALA A 36 6.53 10.65 -18.36
C ALA A 36 5.23 10.76 -19.18
N VAL A 37 4.63 9.62 -19.52
CA VAL A 37 3.34 9.57 -20.25
C VAL A 37 2.22 10.24 -19.46
N ALA A 38 2.15 10.01 -18.14
CA ALA A 38 1.14 10.63 -17.31
C ALA A 38 1.24 12.17 -17.33
N LYS A 39 2.46 12.70 -17.30
CA LYS A 39 2.70 14.15 -17.42
C LYS A 39 2.27 14.69 -18.77
N ASP A 40 2.61 14.00 -19.86
CA ASP A 40 2.35 14.47 -21.23
C ASP A 40 0.86 14.41 -21.59
N LEU A 41 0.14 13.40 -21.10
CA LEU A 41 -1.29 13.21 -21.37
C LEU A 41 -2.20 13.82 -20.29
N GLY A 42 -1.63 14.40 -19.23
CA GLY A 42 -2.39 14.95 -18.10
C GLY A 42 -3.08 13.87 -17.25
N PHE A 43 -2.57 12.64 -17.24
CA PHE A 43 -3.08 11.57 -16.39
C PHE A 43 -2.54 11.68 -14.96
N PHE A 44 -3.30 11.11 -14.03
CA PHE A 44 -2.91 11.04 -12.64
C PHE A 44 -2.05 9.78 -12.37
N ASP A 45 -0.92 9.95 -11.68
CA ASP A 45 -0.03 8.84 -11.33
C ASP A 45 -0.57 8.02 -10.14
N LEU A 46 -0.96 6.77 -10.42
CA LEU A 46 -1.49 5.82 -9.43
C LEU A 46 -0.42 4.85 -8.87
N SER A 47 0.86 5.22 -8.98
CA SER A 47 1.97 4.47 -8.37
C SER A 47 1.95 4.57 -6.84
N THR A 48 2.49 3.53 -6.20
CA THR A 48 2.60 3.40 -4.74
C THR A 48 2.96 4.72 -4.04
N LEU A 49 2.11 5.15 -3.10
CA LEU A 49 2.24 6.37 -2.27
C LEU A 49 2.05 7.72 -2.99
N LYS A 50 1.75 7.72 -4.29
CA LYS A 50 1.37 8.94 -5.01
C LYS A 50 -0.13 9.09 -5.18
N GLU A 51 -0.89 8.03 -4.87
CA GLU A 51 -2.30 7.97 -5.15
C GLU A 51 -3.10 8.66 -4.04
N PRO A 52 -4.08 9.50 -4.39
CA PRO A 52 -4.92 10.14 -3.40
C PRO A 52 -5.80 9.06 -2.75
N TYR A 53 -5.96 9.14 -1.44
CA TYR A 53 -6.86 8.30 -0.64
C TYR A 53 -6.54 6.80 -0.56
N ARG A 54 -5.51 6.25 -1.23
CA ARG A 54 -5.19 4.81 -1.10
C ARG A 54 -4.79 4.44 0.34
N ALA A 55 -4.08 5.32 1.04
CA ALA A 55 -3.79 5.15 2.46
C ALA A 55 -5.06 5.24 3.32
N GLU A 56 -5.97 6.17 3.01
CA GLU A 56 -7.26 6.31 3.70
C GLU A 56 -8.12 5.05 3.53
N GLY A 57 -8.20 4.50 2.32
CA GLY A 57 -8.91 3.24 2.08
C GLY A 57 -8.30 2.09 2.88
N LYS A 58 -6.96 2.00 2.96
CA LYS A 58 -6.27 0.95 3.70
C LYS A 58 -6.35 1.09 5.22
N LYS A 59 -6.75 2.25 5.75
CA LYS A 59 -7.00 2.43 7.19
C LYS A 59 -8.17 1.58 7.68
N SER A 60 -9.13 1.27 6.79
CA SER A 60 -10.26 0.39 7.09
C SER A 60 -9.82 -0.94 7.72
N MET A 61 -8.74 -1.55 7.23
CA MET A 61 -8.17 -2.77 7.80
C MET A 61 -7.81 -2.60 9.28
N GLY A 62 -7.27 -1.45 9.68
CA GLY A 62 -6.94 -1.15 11.08
C GLY A 62 -8.19 -0.91 11.93
N LEU A 63 -9.17 -0.18 11.37
CA LEU A 63 -10.44 0.10 12.04
C LEU A 63 -11.23 -1.20 12.30
N GLU A 64 -11.34 -2.05 11.29
CA GLU A 64 -12.01 -3.35 11.36
C GLU A 64 -11.29 -4.28 12.35
N MET A 65 -9.96 -4.29 12.34
CA MET A 65 -9.17 -5.11 13.26
C MET A 65 -9.47 -4.78 14.72
N VAL A 66 -9.40 -3.51 15.12
CA VAL A 66 -9.69 -3.15 16.52
C VAL A 66 -11.17 -3.33 16.86
N GLN A 67 -12.09 -3.10 15.91
CA GLN A 67 -13.51 -3.39 16.09
C GLN A 67 -13.73 -4.88 16.39
N GLN A 68 -13.12 -5.78 15.63
CA GLN A 68 -13.20 -7.23 15.81
C GLN A 68 -12.51 -7.70 17.10
N LEU A 69 -11.51 -6.97 17.59
CA LEU A 69 -10.87 -7.19 18.89
C LEU A 69 -11.64 -6.57 20.06
N GLY A 70 -12.85 -6.07 19.84
CA GLY A 70 -13.69 -5.47 20.88
C GLY A 70 -13.19 -4.09 21.32
N TRP A 71 -12.78 -3.26 20.36
CA TRP A 71 -12.21 -1.93 20.57
C TRP A 71 -10.92 -1.94 21.39
N LYS A 72 -10.08 -2.96 21.15
CA LYS A 72 -8.78 -3.12 21.80
C LYS A 72 -7.64 -3.03 20.81
N MET A 73 -6.56 -2.38 21.24
CA MET A 73 -5.33 -2.31 20.48
C MET A 73 -4.69 -3.71 20.38
N PRO A 74 -4.30 -4.20 19.19
CA PRO A 74 -3.49 -5.41 19.08
C PRO A 74 -2.09 -5.19 19.68
N ASP A 75 -1.56 -6.21 20.37
CA ASP A 75 -0.18 -6.18 20.87
C ASP A 75 0.83 -6.21 19.71
N ALA A 76 0.55 -7.03 18.70
CA ALA A 76 1.37 -7.19 17.52
C ALA A 76 0.55 -7.42 16.25
N VAL A 77 1.08 -6.96 15.11
CA VAL A 77 0.56 -7.22 13.77
C VAL A 77 1.69 -7.77 12.90
N ILE A 78 1.48 -8.96 12.32
CA ILE A 78 2.35 -9.51 11.26
C ILE A 78 1.68 -9.20 9.93
N TYR A 79 2.36 -8.46 9.07
CA TYR A 79 1.79 -8.02 7.80
C TYR A 79 2.75 -8.30 6.63
N PRO A 80 2.32 -9.08 5.62
CA PRO A 80 3.11 -9.27 4.41
C PRO A 80 3.11 -7.98 3.59
N THR A 81 4.30 -7.45 3.27
CA THR A 81 4.41 -6.16 2.58
C THR A 81 5.25 -6.22 1.32
N GLY A 82 4.70 -5.63 0.25
CA GLY A 82 5.48 -5.11 -0.87
C GLY A 82 5.73 -3.62 -0.68
N GLY A 83 4.82 -2.79 -1.16
CA GLY A 83 4.94 -1.33 -1.15
C GLY A 83 4.60 -0.59 0.16
N GLY A 84 4.35 -1.28 1.29
CA GLY A 84 4.19 -0.66 2.62
C GLY A 84 2.89 0.14 2.88
N THR A 85 2.14 0.51 1.85
CA THR A 85 0.93 1.35 1.94
C THR A 85 -0.15 0.84 2.91
N GLY A 86 -0.29 -0.48 3.08
CA GLY A 86 -1.28 -1.05 4.03
C GLY A 86 -0.96 -0.73 5.47
N ILE A 87 0.31 -0.78 5.84
CA ILE A 87 0.77 -0.54 7.20
C ILE A 87 0.66 0.93 7.53
N ILE A 88 0.99 1.81 6.59
CA ILE A 88 0.81 3.25 6.73
C ILE A 88 -0.68 3.57 6.96
N GLY A 89 -1.57 2.95 6.18
CA GLY A 89 -3.01 3.08 6.37
C GLY A 89 -3.49 2.60 7.75
N MET A 90 -3.12 1.39 8.15
CA MET A 90 -3.48 0.84 9.47
C MET A 90 -2.96 1.68 10.63
N TYR A 91 -1.68 2.06 10.59
CA TYR A 91 -1.07 2.93 11.61
C TYR A 91 -1.81 4.25 11.75
N LYS A 92 -2.15 4.88 10.62
CA LYS A 92 -2.97 6.09 10.63
C LYS A 92 -4.34 5.84 11.28
N GLY A 93 -5.03 4.75 10.93
CA GLY A 93 -6.33 4.40 11.54
C GLY A 93 -6.24 4.20 13.05
N PHE A 94 -5.19 3.53 13.52
CA PHE A 94 -4.92 3.36 14.96
C PHE A 94 -4.69 4.68 15.66
N LYS A 95 -3.90 5.57 15.05
CA LYS A 95 -3.64 6.91 15.58
C LYS A 95 -4.93 7.74 15.69
N GLU A 96 -5.77 7.73 14.66
CA GLU A 96 -7.06 8.44 14.67
C GLU A 96 -7.98 7.90 15.78
N LEU A 97 -8.03 6.59 16.00
CA LEU A 97 -8.85 6.02 17.08
C LEU A 97 -8.33 6.32 18.49
N LEU A 98 -7.01 6.41 18.66
CA LEU A 98 -6.39 6.88 19.90
C LEU A 98 -6.72 8.36 20.15
N GLU A 99 -6.61 9.21 19.12
CA GLU A 99 -6.94 10.64 19.20
C GLU A 99 -8.43 10.87 19.51
N LEU A 100 -9.32 10.02 18.98
CA LEU A 100 -10.76 10.06 19.27
C LEU A 100 -11.12 9.47 20.64
N GLY A 101 -10.19 8.81 21.34
CA GLY A 101 -10.44 8.15 22.62
C GLY A 101 -11.32 6.89 22.52
N TRP A 102 -11.38 6.27 21.34
CA TRP A 102 -12.18 5.04 21.12
C TRP A 102 -11.43 3.79 21.56
N ILE A 103 -10.10 3.86 21.59
CA ILE A 103 -9.22 2.81 22.07
C ILE A 103 -8.14 3.42 22.97
N GLU A 104 -7.61 2.61 23.87
CA GLU A 104 -6.46 2.94 24.71
C GLU A 104 -5.40 1.84 24.55
N GLY A 105 -4.13 2.19 24.71
CA GLY A 105 -3.05 1.21 24.63
C GLY A 105 -1.70 1.77 24.26
N LYS A 106 -0.68 0.91 24.34
CA LYS A 106 0.66 1.22 23.86
C LYS A 106 0.72 1.05 22.34
N LYS A 107 1.75 1.62 21.71
CA LYS A 107 2.02 1.45 20.29
C LYS A 107 2.12 -0.05 19.94
N THR A 108 1.34 -0.51 18.99
CA THR A 108 1.39 -1.87 18.44
C THR A 108 2.73 -2.16 17.79
N GLN A 109 3.25 -3.35 18.04
CA GLN A 109 4.45 -3.84 17.38
C GLN A 109 4.10 -4.38 15.99
N VAL A 110 4.75 -3.87 14.95
CA VAL A 110 4.49 -4.31 13.56
C VAL A 110 5.68 -5.11 13.05
N TYR A 111 5.41 -6.34 12.62
CA TYR A 111 6.38 -7.24 12.00
C TYR A 111 6.09 -7.35 10.51
N LEU A 112 7.12 -7.09 9.71
CA LEU A 112 7.02 -7.13 8.26
C LEU A 112 7.48 -8.49 7.77
N ASP A 113 6.59 -9.20 7.09
CA ASP A 113 6.99 -10.35 6.29
C ASP A 113 7.21 -9.90 4.85
N SER A 114 8.38 -10.20 4.30
CA SER A 114 8.71 -9.89 2.91
C SER A 114 9.67 -10.95 2.41
N SER A 115 9.47 -11.40 1.17
CA SER A 115 10.35 -12.38 0.51
C SER A 115 11.77 -11.85 0.25
N ARG A 116 12.05 -10.59 0.60
CA ARG A 116 13.39 -9.97 0.66
C ARG A 116 13.55 -9.29 2.02
N ARG A 117 14.60 -9.63 2.78
CA ARG A 117 14.96 -8.95 4.05
C ARG A 117 14.89 -7.43 3.87
N MET A 118 13.93 -6.79 4.51
CA MET A 118 13.85 -5.34 4.59
C MET A 118 13.55 -4.95 6.04
N SER A 119 14.56 -4.42 6.73
CA SER A 119 14.37 -3.75 8.02
C SER A 119 13.75 -2.39 7.75
N ALA A 120 12.44 -2.25 7.91
CA ALA A 120 11.81 -0.93 7.87
C ALA A 120 11.80 -0.34 9.28
N ASP A 121 12.54 0.75 9.45
CA ASP A 121 12.33 1.66 10.57
C ASP A 121 11.14 2.58 10.24
N CYS A 122 10.05 2.44 11.00
CA CYS A 122 8.85 3.27 10.88
C CYS A 122 8.93 4.57 11.72
N SER A 123 10.13 5.03 12.10
CA SER A 123 10.33 6.26 12.88
C SER A 123 10.05 7.57 12.11
N GLY A 124 9.85 7.49 10.78
CA GLY A 124 9.69 8.66 9.90
C GLY A 124 8.27 9.02 9.43
N PHE A 125 7.21 8.40 9.99
CA PHE A 125 5.80 8.72 9.68
C PHE A 125 4.95 8.94 10.94
#